data_AF-A0A1F9CBR2-F1
#
_entry.id   AF-A0A1F9CBR2-F1
#
_cell.length_a   1.000
_cell.length_b   1.000
_cell.length_c   1.000
_cell.angle_alpha   90.00
_cell.angle_beta   90.00
_cell.angle_gamma   90.00
#
_symmetry.space_group_name_H-M   'P 1'
#
loop_
_entity.id
_entity.type
_entity.pdbx_description
1 polymer ?
#
loop_
_entity_poly.entity_id
_entity_poly.type
_entity_poly.pdbx_seq_one_letter_code
_entity_poly.pdbx_strand_id
1 'polypeptide(L)'
;MQAPEIVIALHRAIDKEKEAITTYLQLAKVIKDVKAKNVLINLASDEVGHMNKLEDHLSSYLEGKSWVISPAEGVEAVAAVLTESARLEKIEPGKLVRADEIQVLEMAIDKEIAANQLYLALARNAASKEAREMFLALAKEEDLHARILKAEVDSIGQSGFWFDLQEFTMEQ
;
A
#
# COMPACT_ATOMS: atom_id res chain seq x y z
N MET A 1 -16.11 23.32 -17.74
CA MET A 1 -16.90 22.68 -16.68
C MET A 1 -15.91 22.03 -15.73
N GLN A 2 -16.00 22.31 -14.42
CA GLN A 2 -15.17 21.62 -13.41
C GLN A 2 -15.61 20.15 -13.34
N ALA A 3 -14.65 19.23 -13.21
CA ALA A 3 -14.97 17.83 -12.98
C ALA A 3 -15.73 17.70 -11.64
N PRO A 4 -16.75 16.82 -11.55
CA PRO A 4 -17.46 16.61 -10.29
C PRO A 4 -16.50 16.22 -9.16
N GLU A 5 -16.75 16.73 -7.95
CA GLU A 5 -15.86 16.55 -6.79
C GLU A 5 -15.55 15.07 -6.50
N ILE A 6 -16.53 14.19 -6.69
CA ILE A 6 -16.37 12.74 -6.53
C ILE A 6 -15.42 12.11 -7.56
N VAL A 7 -15.37 12.64 -8.79
CA VAL A 7 -14.44 12.17 -9.82
C VAL A 7 -13.01 12.51 -9.41
N ILE A 8 -12.78 13.70 -8.88
CA ILE A 8 -11.47 14.14 -8.39
C ILE A 8 -11.05 13.27 -7.19
N ALA A 9 -11.98 13.00 -6.27
CA ALA A 9 -11.74 12.12 -5.13
C ALA A 9 -11.35 10.70 -5.55
N LEU A 10 -12.06 10.11 -6.52
CA LEU A 10 -11.79 8.76 -7.01
C LEU A 10 -10.45 8.65 -7.72
N HIS A 11 -10.09 9.60 -8.59
CA HIS A 11 -8.76 9.60 -9.22
C HIS A 11 -7.65 9.69 -8.17
N ARG A 12 -7.81 10.59 -7.19
CA ARG A 12 -6.82 10.73 -6.11
C ARG A 12 -6.68 9.45 -5.28
N ALA A 13 -7.77 8.73 -5.04
CA ALA A 13 -7.76 7.44 -4.36
C ALA A 13 -7.04 6.37 -5.20
N ILE A 14 -7.37 6.27 -6.49
CA ILE A 14 -6.73 5.33 -7.43
C ILE A 14 -5.22 5.57 -7.53
N ASP A 15 -4.80 6.83 -7.61
CA ASP A 15 -3.37 7.18 -7.63
C ASP A 15 -2.68 6.76 -6.34
N LYS A 16 -3.38 6.85 -5.20
CA LYS A 16 -2.85 6.42 -3.91
C LYS A 16 -2.65 4.90 -3.87
N GLU A 17 -3.60 4.12 -4.38
CA GLU A 17 -3.47 2.66 -4.48
C GLU A 17 -2.30 2.26 -5.39
N LYS A 18 -2.16 2.92 -6.54
CA LYS A 18 -1.04 2.66 -7.47
C LYS A 18 0.31 2.93 -6.81
N GLU A 19 0.42 4.01 -6.04
CA GLU A 19 1.62 4.32 -5.25
C GLU A 19 1.93 3.23 -4.21
N ALA A 20 0.91 2.75 -3.50
CA ALA A 20 1.05 1.72 -2.47
C ALA A 20 1.49 0.37 -3.07
N ILE A 21 0.80 -0.10 -4.12
CA ILE A 21 1.17 -1.31 -4.88
C ILE A 21 2.64 -1.25 -5.32
N THR A 22 3.04 -0.14 -5.92
CA THR A 22 4.40 0.08 -6.40
C THR A 22 5.40 -0.03 -5.26
N THR A 23 5.11 0.67 -4.16
CA THR A 23 5.96 0.67 -2.97
C THR A 23 6.14 -0.76 -2.47
N TYR A 24 5.04 -1.48 -2.20
CA TYR A 24 5.09 -2.83 -1.67
C TYR A 24 5.87 -3.82 -2.54
N LEU A 25 5.63 -3.81 -3.86
CA LEU A 25 6.36 -4.66 -4.79
C LEU A 25 7.85 -4.32 -4.88
N GLN A 26 8.21 -3.03 -4.74
CA GLN A 26 9.61 -2.61 -4.66
C GLN A 26 10.26 -3.08 -3.35
N LEU A 27 9.58 -2.93 -2.22
CA LEU A 27 10.08 -3.38 -0.91
C LEU A 27 10.28 -4.89 -0.87
N ALA A 28 9.33 -5.65 -1.40
CA ALA A 28 9.40 -7.12 -1.46
C ALA A 28 10.58 -7.65 -2.30
N LYS A 29 11.15 -6.84 -3.19
CA LYS A 29 12.35 -7.20 -3.98
C LYS A 29 13.64 -7.06 -3.18
N VAL A 30 13.69 -6.18 -2.19
CA VAL A 30 14.93 -5.80 -1.48
C VAL A 30 15.03 -6.37 -0.07
N ILE A 31 13.90 -6.66 0.58
CA ILE A 31 13.84 -7.31 1.90
C ILE A 31 14.28 -8.77 1.82
N LYS A 32 15.09 -9.20 2.81
CA LYS A 32 15.59 -10.57 2.96
C LYS A 32 14.63 -11.47 3.71
N ASP A 33 13.97 -10.95 4.74
CA ASP A 33 13.06 -11.75 5.56
C ASP A 33 11.88 -12.25 4.72
N VAL A 34 11.71 -13.57 4.66
CA VAL A 34 10.70 -14.21 3.82
C VAL A 34 9.28 -13.93 4.32
N LYS A 35 9.09 -13.78 5.64
CA LYS A 35 7.77 -13.45 6.21
C LYS A 35 7.41 -12.01 5.86
N ALA A 36 8.30 -11.06 6.10
CA ALA A 36 8.10 -9.66 5.73
C ALA A 36 7.84 -9.50 4.22
N LYS A 37 8.59 -10.23 3.39
CA LYS A 37 8.35 -10.26 1.93
C LYS A 37 6.94 -10.74 1.58
N ASN A 38 6.46 -11.82 2.20
CA ASN A 38 5.12 -12.33 1.94
C ASN A 38 4.03 -11.37 2.44
N VAL A 39 4.24 -10.71 3.57
CA VAL A 39 3.35 -9.65 4.07
C VAL A 39 3.21 -8.54 3.02
N LEU A 40 4.33 -8.03 2.49
CA LEU A 40 4.32 -6.98 1.47
C LEU A 40 3.62 -7.40 0.17
N ILE A 41 3.81 -8.65 -0.26
CA ILE A 41 3.13 -9.18 -1.46
C ILE A 41 1.61 -9.26 -1.24
N ASN A 42 1.18 -9.68 -0.05
CA ASN A 42 -0.25 -9.75 0.28
C ASN A 42 -0.86 -8.34 0.34
N LEU A 43 -0.20 -7.39 0.99
CA LEU A 43 -0.65 -5.99 1.02
C LEU A 43 -0.76 -5.40 -0.39
N ALA A 44 0.23 -5.64 -1.27
CA ALA A 44 0.13 -5.24 -2.67
C ALA A 44 -1.09 -5.84 -3.38
N SER A 45 -1.48 -7.07 -3.05
CA SER A 45 -2.68 -7.71 -3.60
C SER A 45 -3.96 -7.09 -3.07
N ASP A 46 -3.99 -6.67 -1.80
CA ASP A 46 -5.13 -5.99 -1.20
C ASP A 46 -5.34 -4.62 -1.86
N GLU A 47 -4.26 -3.86 -2.09
CA GLU A 47 -4.33 -2.56 -2.78
C GLU A 47 -4.77 -2.67 -4.24
N VAL A 48 -4.41 -3.75 -4.94
CA VAL A 48 -4.98 -4.04 -6.27
C VAL A 48 -6.50 -4.22 -6.17
N GLY A 49 -6.98 -4.89 -5.12
CA GLY A 49 -8.40 -5.03 -4.82
C GLY A 49 -9.08 -3.68 -4.57
N HIS A 50 -8.44 -2.78 -3.82
CA HIS A 50 -8.92 -1.42 -3.57
C HIS A 50 -9.00 -0.60 -4.86
N MET A 51 -7.91 -0.59 -5.64
CA MET A 51 -7.81 0.09 -6.92
C MET A 51 -8.93 -0.33 -7.87
N ASN A 52 -9.16 -1.64 -8.01
CA ASN A 52 -10.22 -2.17 -8.88
C ASN A 52 -11.60 -1.69 -8.43
N LYS A 53 -11.91 -1.76 -7.12
CA LYS A 53 -13.18 -1.24 -6.59
C LYS A 53 -13.35 0.26 -6.93
N LEU A 54 -12.31 1.06 -6.77
CA LEU A 54 -12.35 2.50 -7.06
C LEU A 54 -12.51 2.79 -8.56
N GLU A 55 -11.81 2.07 -9.44
CA GLU A 55 -11.93 2.17 -10.90
C GLU A 55 -13.34 1.77 -11.36
N ASP A 56 -13.92 0.73 -10.77
CA ASP A 56 -15.30 0.30 -11.02
C ASP A 56 -16.32 1.39 -10.62
N HIS A 57 -16.11 2.01 -9.47
CA HIS A 57 -16.94 3.13 -8.98
C HIS A 57 -16.81 4.37 -9.87
N LEU A 58 -15.61 4.69 -10.33
CA LEU A 58 -15.36 5.81 -11.24
C LEU A 58 -16.04 5.59 -12.59
N SER A 59 -15.88 4.39 -13.17
CA SER A 59 -16.51 4.02 -14.44
C SER A 59 -18.03 4.10 -14.36
N SER A 60 -18.62 3.54 -13.28
CA SER A 60 -20.06 3.61 -13.02
C SER A 60 -20.58 5.04 -12.91
N TYR A 61 -19.80 5.93 -12.30
CA TYR A 61 -20.16 7.35 -12.17
C TYR A 61 -20.13 8.09 -13.52
N LEU A 62 -19.12 7.82 -14.36
CA LEU A 62 -18.95 8.50 -15.65
C LEU A 62 -19.97 8.06 -16.71
N GLU A 63 -20.43 6.81 -16.66
CA GLU A 63 -21.38 6.27 -17.65
C GLU A 63 -22.86 6.50 -17.29
N GLY A 64 -23.15 7.01 -16.09
CA GLY A 64 -24.52 7.28 -15.62
C GLY A 64 -25.40 6.02 -15.52
N LYS A 65 -24.81 4.82 -15.42
CA LYS A 65 -25.50 3.52 -15.38
C LYS A 65 -24.88 2.59 -14.33
N SER A 66 -25.73 1.77 -13.70
CA SER A 66 -25.33 0.59 -12.93
C SER A 66 -24.84 -0.51 -13.88
N TRP A 67 -23.54 -0.42 -14.22
CA TRP A 67 -22.64 -1.40 -14.85
C TRP A 67 -22.91 -1.93 -16.28
N VAL A 68 -21.96 -1.68 -17.19
CA VAL A 68 -21.34 -2.66 -18.11
C VAL A 68 -19.86 -2.25 -18.33
N ILE A 69 -18.90 -3.07 -17.89
CA ILE A 69 -17.49 -2.92 -18.28
C ILE A 69 -17.27 -3.47 -19.70
N SER A 70 -16.50 -2.74 -20.51
CA SER A 70 -15.70 -3.35 -21.58
C SER A 70 -14.24 -3.46 -21.14
N PRO A 71 -13.63 -4.66 -21.16
CA PRO A 71 -12.27 -4.88 -20.69
C PRO A 71 -11.26 -4.54 -21.79
N ALA A 72 -10.62 -3.38 -21.64
CA ALA A 72 -9.29 -3.05 -22.18
C ALA A 72 -8.96 -1.68 -21.58
N GLU A 73 -8.23 -1.59 -20.47
CA GLU A 73 -6.83 -1.09 -20.50
C GLU A 73 -6.12 -1.35 -19.15
N GLY A 74 -6.48 -2.43 -18.45
CA GLY A 74 -5.89 -2.78 -17.13
C GLY A 74 -4.51 -3.44 -17.17
N VAL A 75 -3.86 -3.56 -18.33
CA VAL A 75 -2.62 -4.36 -18.48
C VAL A 75 -1.37 -3.50 -18.78
N GLU A 76 -1.54 -2.22 -19.14
CA GLU A 76 -0.41 -1.35 -19.51
C GLU A 76 0.09 -0.47 -18.34
N ALA A 77 -0.78 -0.17 -17.36
CA ALA A 77 -0.42 0.61 -16.17
C ALA A 77 0.56 -0.15 -15.24
N VAL A 78 0.49 -1.48 -15.20
CA VAL A 78 1.44 -2.33 -14.44
C VAL A 78 2.84 -2.32 -15.07
N ALA A 79 2.93 -2.13 -16.38
CA ALA A 79 4.19 -2.07 -17.12
C ALA A 79 4.88 -0.69 -17.04
N ALA A 80 4.11 0.41 -16.96
CA ALA A 80 4.67 1.76 -16.85
C ALA A 80 5.26 2.05 -15.45
N VAL A 81 4.66 1.49 -14.40
CA VAL A 81 5.09 1.62 -13.00
C VAL A 81 6.49 1.04 -12.74
N LEU A 82 6.97 0.11 -13.57
CA LEU A 82 8.36 -0.39 -13.52
C LEU A 82 9.41 0.69 -13.77
N THR A 83 9.02 1.85 -14.31
CA THR A 83 9.95 2.92 -14.72
C THR A 83 10.24 3.94 -13.60
N GLU A 84 9.41 4.05 -12.56
CA GLU A 84 9.64 4.95 -11.41
C GLU A 84 10.56 4.32 -10.33
N SER A 85 11.43 3.41 -10.76
CA SER A 85 12.47 2.75 -9.95
C SER A 85 13.68 3.66 -9.67
N ALA A 86 13.71 4.86 -10.26
CA ALA A 86 14.91 5.70 -10.36
C ALA A 86 15.42 6.29 -9.04
N ARG A 87 14.66 6.18 -7.93
CA ARG A 87 15.14 6.62 -6.60
C ARG A 87 15.71 5.48 -5.74
N LEU A 88 15.51 4.22 -6.12
CA LEU A 88 15.95 3.04 -5.35
C LEU A 88 16.90 2.10 -6.13
N GLU A 89 17.23 2.41 -7.39
CA GLU A 89 18.23 1.68 -8.21
C GLU A 89 19.64 1.59 -7.59
N LYS A 90 19.90 2.24 -6.45
CA LYS A 90 21.17 2.13 -5.73
C LYS A 90 21.22 1.01 -4.68
N ILE A 91 20.11 0.31 -4.44
CA ILE A 91 20.07 -0.75 -3.42
C ILE A 91 20.15 -2.10 -4.14
N GLU A 92 21.31 -2.76 -4.01
CA GLU A 92 21.45 -4.12 -4.54
C GLU A 92 20.49 -5.08 -3.81
N PRO A 93 19.74 -5.92 -4.55
CA PRO A 93 18.84 -6.91 -3.95
C PRO A 93 19.57 -7.78 -2.92
N GLY A 94 19.02 -7.91 -1.72
CA GLY A 94 19.65 -8.72 -0.68
C GLY A 94 20.89 -8.10 -0.03
N LYS A 95 21.13 -6.79 -0.16
CA LYS A 95 22.17 -6.08 0.62
C LYS A 95 21.66 -5.18 1.75
N LEU A 96 20.35 -5.02 1.91
CA LEU A 96 19.82 -4.28 3.06
C LEU A 96 20.32 -4.92 4.37
N VAL A 97 20.87 -4.09 5.25
CA VAL A 97 21.11 -4.46 6.64
C VAL A 97 19.78 -4.30 7.36
N ARG A 98 19.57 -5.07 8.43
CA ARG A 98 18.32 -5.09 9.19
C ARG A 98 17.77 -3.70 9.57
N ALA A 99 18.65 -2.76 9.92
CA ALA A 99 18.27 -1.38 10.23
C ALA A 99 17.65 -0.66 9.03
N ASP A 100 18.11 -0.94 7.82
CA ASP A 100 17.57 -0.39 6.58
C ASP A 100 16.20 -1.02 6.26
N GLU A 101 16.00 -2.30 6.55
CA GLU A 101 14.69 -2.98 6.39
C GLU A 101 13.64 -2.37 7.33
N ILE A 102 14.00 -2.11 8.59
CA ILE A 102 13.11 -1.45 9.56
C ILE A 102 12.74 -0.04 9.07
N GLN A 103 13.71 0.79 8.69
CA GLN A 103 13.43 2.15 8.20
C GLN A 103 12.51 2.16 6.98
N VAL A 104 12.72 1.21 6.07
CA VAL A 104 11.90 1.09 4.86
C VAL A 104 10.47 0.64 5.18
N LEU A 105 10.27 -0.26 6.15
CA LEU A 105 8.95 -0.65 6.62
C LEU A 105 8.26 0.48 7.41
N GLU A 106 8.99 1.28 8.18
CA GLU A 106 8.48 2.49 8.83
C GLU A 106 7.95 3.51 7.80
N MET A 107 8.65 3.68 6.68
CA MET A 107 8.14 4.51 5.58
C MET A 107 6.83 3.97 4.98
N ALA A 108 6.66 2.65 4.90
CA ALA A 108 5.41 2.04 4.44
C ALA A 108 4.28 2.28 5.45
N ILE A 109 4.55 2.18 6.76
CA ILE A 109 3.59 2.51 7.82
C ILE A 109 3.10 3.94 7.71
N ASP A 110 4.00 4.90 7.46
CA ASP A 110 3.62 6.30 7.29
C ASP A 110 2.72 6.51 6.06
N LYS A 111 2.94 5.76 4.98
CA LYS A 111 2.08 5.78 3.79
C LYS A 111 0.68 5.26 4.10
N GLU A 112 0.57 4.17 4.86
CA GLU A 112 -0.72 3.61 5.30
C GLU A 112 -1.51 4.59 6.17
N ILE A 113 -0.83 5.24 7.12
CA ILE A 113 -1.46 6.26 7.96
C ILE A 113 -1.95 7.44 7.09
N ALA A 114 -1.17 7.85 6.10
CA ALA A 114 -1.58 8.92 5.18
C ALA A 114 -2.77 8.49 4.29
N ALA A 115 -2.83 7.25 3.84
CA ALA A 115 -3.95 6.69 3.07
C ALA A 115 -5.23 6.62 3.92
N ASN A 116 -5.13 6.11 5.15
CA ASN A 116 -6.23 6.14 6.13
C ASN A 116 -6.79 7.56 6.32
N GLN A 117 -5.92 8.53 6.55
CA GLN A 117 -6.32 9.93 6.76
C GLN A 117 -6.98 10.53 5.52
N LEU A 118 -6.45 10.21 4.33
CA LEU A 118 -7.06 10.59 3.06
C LEU A 118 -8.48 10.04 2.97
N TYR A 119 -8.66 8.74 3.20
CA TYR A 119 -9.97 8.11 3.10
C TYR A 119 -10.97 8.62 4.13
N LEU A 120 -10.54 8.89 5.36
CA LEU A 120 -11.38 9.57 6.36
C LEU A 120 -11.77 10.99 5.93
N ALA A 121 -10.89 11.72 5.24
CA ALA A 121 -11.22 13.03 4.69
C ALA A 121 -12.22 12.93 3.52
N LEU A 122 -12.02 11.98 2.61
CA LEU A 122 -12.94 11.73 1.49
C LEU A 122 -14.32 11.29 1.99
N ALA A 123 -14.38 10.40 3.00
CA ALA A 123 -15.62 9.98 3.63
C ALA A 123 -16.40 11.15 4.26
N ARG A 124 -15.70 12.09 4.91
CA ARG A 124 -16.34 13.28 5.52
C ARG A 124 -16.96 14.20 4.47
N ASN A 125 -16.34 14.31 3.30
CA ASN A 125 -16.78 15.19 2.21
C ASN A 125 -17.70 14.48 1.20
N ALA A 126 -17.92 13.17 1.35
CA ALA A 126 -18.75 12.40 0.44
C ALA A 126 -20.22 12.82 0.51
N ALA A 127 -20.78 13.18 -0.65
CA ALA A 127 -22.17 13.63 -0.78
C ALA A 127 -23.19 12.48 -0.65
N SER A 128 -22.83 11.27 -1.10
CA SER A 128 -23.70 10.10 -1.02
C SER A 128 -23.32 9.19 0.15
N LYS A 129 -24.31 8.48 0.69
CA LYS A 129 -24.10 7.50 1.76
C LYS A 129 -23.19 6.38 1.30
N GLU A 130 -23.37 5.93 0.07
CA GLU A 130 -22.65 4.84 -0.56
C GLU A 130 -21.15 5.18 -0.70
N ALA A 131 -20.82 6.38 -1.19
CA ALA A 131 -19.43 6.82 -1.30
C ALA A 131 -18.78 6.99 0.08
N ARG A 132 -19.53 7.51 1.06
CA ARG A 132 -19.05 7.60 2.45
C ARG A 132 -18.73 6.24 3.03
N GLU A 133 -19.62 5.26 2.86
CA GLU A 133 -19.42 3.89 3.37
C GLU A 133 -18.24 3.20 2.70
N MET A 134 -18.07 3.38 1.38
CA MET A 134 -16.89 2.89 0.65
C MET A 134 -15.59 3.46 1.21
N PHE A 135 -15.48 4.78 1.34
CA PHE A 135 -14.25 5.40 1.86
C PHE A 135 -13.99 5.07 3.33
N LEU A 136 -15.02 4.87 4.16
CA LEU A 136 -14.84 4.38 5.53
C LEU A 136 -14.34 2.94 5.58
N ALA A 137 -14.78 2.09 4.66
CA ALA A 137 -14.27 0.73 4.54
C ALA A 137 -12.79 0.73 4.17
N LEU A 138 -12.40 1.47 3.13
CA LEU A 138 -11.00 1.63 2.72
C LEU A 138 -10.13 2.16 3.87
N ALA A 139 -10.58 3.24 4.54
CA ALA A 139 -9.84 3.76 5.71
C ALA A 139 -9.59 2.69 6.78
N LYS A 140 -10.55 1.80 7.03
CA LYS A 140 -10.41 0.73 8.01
C LYS A 140 -9.41 -0.34 7.54
N GLU A 141 -9.38 -0.64 6.25
CA GLU A 141 -8.41 -1.57 5.64
C GLU A 141 -6.98 -0.98 5.78
N GLU A 142 -6.77 0.31 5.47
CA GLU A 142 -5.43 0.95 5.65
C GLU A 142 -4.96 1.00 7.12
N ASP A 143 -5.88 1.20 8.08
CA ASP A 143 -5.53 1.13 9.51
C ASP A 143 -5.08 -0.28 9.91
N LEU A 144 -5.67 -1.31 9.30
CA LEU A 144 -5.26 -2.69 9.51
C LEU A 144 -3.88 -2.95 8.89
N HIS A 145 -3.63 -2.47 7.67
CA HIS A 145 -2.33 -2.57 6.99
C HIS A 145 -1.22 -1.92 7.82
N ALA A 146 -1.44 -0.70 8.32
CA ALA A 146 -0.50 -0.02 9.22
C ALA A 146 -0.18 -0.85 10.47
N ARG A 147 -1.16 -1.54 11.05
CA ARG A 147 -0.94 -2.41 12.23
C ARG A 147 -0.16 -3.67 11.89
N ILE A 148 -0.43 -4.27 10.72
CA ILE A 148 0.30 -5.45 10.23
C ILE A 148 1.78 -5.09 10.03
N LEU A 149 2.06 -3.96 9.36
CA LEU A 149 3.43 -3.50 9.14
C LEU A 149 4.16 -3.17 10.46
N LYS A 150 3.47 -2.52 11.41
CA LYS A 150 4.04 -2.27 12.76
C LYS A 150 4.41 -3.56 13.47
N ALA A 151 3.55 -4.58 13.41
CA ALA A 151 3.83 -5.88 14.00
C ALA A 151 5.03 -6.57 13.33
N GLU A 152 5.22 -6.38 12.02
CA GLU A 152 6.39 -6.89 11.30
C GLU A 152 7.68 -6.17 11.72
N VAL A 153 7.64 -4.84 11.84
CA VAL A 153 8.76 -4.04 12.38
C VAL A 153 9.14 -4.51 13.79
N ASP A 154 8.16 -4.72 14.67
CA ASP A 154 8.40 -5.19 16.04
C ASP A 154 9.00 -6.61 16.05
N SER A 155 8.52 -7.50 15.17
CA SER A 155 9.04 -8.87 15.01
C SER A 155 10.50 -8.85 14.56
N ILE A 156 10.85 -8.00 13.60
CA ILE A 156 12.23 -7.79 13.14
C ILE A 156 13.05 -7.10 14.24
N GLY A 157 12.52 -6.14 14.99
CA GLY A 157 13.24 -5.54 16.12
C GLY A 157 13.61 -6.58 17.19
N GLN A 158 12.63 -7.40 17.59
CA GLN A 158 12.79 -8.40 18.65
C GLN A 158 13.69 -9.56 18.25
N SER A 159 13.57 -10.08 17.01
CA SER A 159 14.42 -11.20 16.58
C SER A 159 15.91 -10.84 16.44
N GLY A 160 16.27 -9.55 16.44
CA GLY A 160 17.67 -9.10 16.54
C GLY A 160 18.17 -9.02 17.98
N PHE A 161 17.36 -8.47 18.89
CA PHE A 161 17.72 -8.29 20.30
C PHE A 161 17.99 -9.62 21.03
N TRP A 162 17.25 -10.68 20.71
CA TRP A 162 17.44 -12.00 21.34
C TRP A 162 18.61 -12.81 20.77
N PHE A 163 19.01 -12.59 19.51
CA PHE A 163 20.15 -13.30 18.91
C PHE A 163 21.50 -12.69 19.33
N ASP A 164 21.61 -11.37 19.43
CA ASP A 164 22.85 -10.71 19.86
C ASP A 164 23.20 -10.96 21.34
N LEU A 165 22.21 -11.27 22.19
CA LEU A 165 22.44 -11.65 23.59
C LEU A 165 22.94 -13.09 23.77
N GLN A 166 22.77 -13.95 22.75
CA GLN A 166 23.18 -15.36 22.84
C GLN A 166 24.65 -15.61 22.48
N GLU A 167 25.32 -14.67 21.78
CA GLU A 167 26.75 -14.81 21.45
C GLU A 167 27.70 -14.42 22.61
N PHE A 168 27.20 -13.91 23.74
CA PHE A 168 28.05 -13.49 24.87
C PHE A 168 28.10 -14.44 26.07
N THR A 169 27.44 -15.60 26.03
CA THR A 169 27.49 -16.55 27.16
C THR A 169 27.70 -17.99 26.71
N MET A 170 28.89 -18.31 26.21
CA MET A 170 29.50 -19.63 26.38
C MET A 170 31.04 -19.53 26.36
N GLU A 171 31.60 -18.91 27.39
CA GLU A 171 32.88 -19.31 27.94
C GLU A 171 32.68 -19.54 29.44
N GLN A 172 32.49 -20.81 29.85
CA GLN A 172 33.11 -21.42 31.04
C GLN A 172 33.25 -22.92 30.80
#